data_AF-A0AAW2R0M8-F1
#
_entry.id   AF-A0AAW2R0M8-F1
#
_cell.length_a   1.000
_cell.length_b   1.000
_cell.length_c   1.000
_cell.angle_alpha   90.00
_cell.angle_beta   90.00
_cell.angle_gamma   90.00
#
_symmetry.space_group_name_H-M   'P 1'
#
loop_
_entity.id
_entity.type
_entity.pdbx_description
1 polymer ?
#
loop_
_entity_poly.entity_id
_entity_poly.type
_entity_poly.pdbx_seq_one_letter_code
_entity_poly.pdbx_strand_id
1 'polypeptide(L)' 'MTGISLEDNSKTEKWLLHVDGSFTTQGSGAGIVITSPQGEDLEFAVKFDFKASNNEAEY' A
#
# COMPACT_ATOMS: atom_id res chain seq x y z
N MET A 1 -2.40 9.25 -43.83
CA MET A 1 -3.04 8.33 -42.85
C MET A 1 -2.34 8.58 -41.53
N THR A 2 -2.82 9.54 -40.75
CA THR A 2 -2.19 9.98 -39.50
C THR A 2 -2.39 8.93 -38.43
N GLY A 3 -1.30 8.43 -37.85
CA GLY A 3 -1.32 7.53 -36.71
C GLY A 3 -2.02 8.23 -35.55
N ILE A 4 -3.16 7.68 -35.17
CA ILE A 4 -3.88 8.11 -33.96
C ILE A 4 -3.12 7.46 -32.82
N SER A 5 -2.16 8.17 -32.23
CA SER A 5 -1.75 7.87 -30.87
C SER A 5 -2.97 8.17 -30.01
N LEU A 6 -3.66 7.12 -29.59
CA LEU A 6 -4.60 7.20 -28.48
C LEU A 6 -3.75 7.61 -27.28
N GLU A 7 -3.60 8.90 -27.06
CA GLU A 7 -3.35 9.43 -25.74
C GLU A 7 -4.48 8.88 -24.87
N ASP A 8 -4.14 7.83 -24.13
CA ASP A 8 -5.02 7.16 -23.19
C ASP A 8 -5.44 8.20 -22.16
N ASN A 9 -6.55 8.88 -22.43
CA ASN A 9 -7.17 9.84 -21.53
C ASN A 9 -7.84 9.13 -20.34
N SER A 10 -7.57 7.84 -20.08
CA SER A 10 -7.67 7.33 -18.73
C SER A 10 -6.49 7.91 -17.93
N LYS A 11 -6.68 9.13 -17.42
CA LYS A 11 -5.95 9.57 -16.23
C LYS A 11 -6.36 8.62 -15.12
N THR A 12 -5.77 7.42 -15.13
CA THR A 12 -6.01 6.38 -14.14
C THR A 12 -5.54 7.03 -12.85
N GLU A 13 -6.50 7.39 -12.00
CA GLU A 13 -6.28 7.90 -10.67
C GLU A 13 -5.56 6.78 -9.90
N LYS A 14 -4.23 6.73 -10.04
CA LYS A 14 -3.38 5.69 -9.45
C LYS A 14 -3.17 6.01 -7.98
N TRP A 15 -3.64 5.12 -7.13
CA TRP A 15 -3.34 5.12 -5.72
C TRP A 15 -2.08 4.30 -5.48
N LEU A 16 -1.17 4.80 -4.65
CA LEU A 16 0.04 4.09 -4.25
C LEU A 16 -0.17 3.54 -2.84
N LEU A 17 0.13 2.26 -2.65
CA LEU A 17 -0.02 1.57 -1.37
C LEU A 17 1.36 1.06 -0.92
N HIS A 18 1.78 1.48 0.27
CA HIS A 18 2.96 0.96 0.96
C HIS A 18 2.51 0.21 2.21
N VAL A 19 3.08 -0.97 2.45
CA VAL A 19 2.81 -1.77 3.64
C VAL A 19 4.15 -2.23 4.21
N ASP A 20 4.35 -2.03 5.51
CA ASP A 20 5.53 -2.50 6.23
C ASP A 20 5.11 -3.26 7.50
N GLY A 21 5.55 -4.50 7.62
CA GLY A 21 5.23 -5.37 8.75
C GLY A 21 6.24 -5.21 9.89
N SER A 22 5.77 -5.25 11.14
CA SER A 22 6.61 -5.27 12.33
C SER A 22 6.25 -6.43 13.25
N PHE A 23 7.26 -7.14 13.72
CA PHE A 23 7.12 -8.19 14.71
C PHE A 23 8.05 -7.95 15.90
N THR A 24 7.51 -8.14 17.10
CA THR A 24 8.26 -8.11 18.36
C THR A 24 7.87 -9.30 19.23
N THR A 25 8.67 -9.59 20.26
CA THR A 25 8.35 -10.64 21.24
C THR A 25 7.05 -10.38 22.01
N GLN A 26 6.60 -9.12 22.06
CA GLN A 26 5.39 -8.68 22.75
C GLN A 26 4.15 -8.62 21.83
N GLY A 27 4.31 -8.75 20.51
CA GLY A 27 3.21 -8.68 19.56
C GLY A 27 3.67 -8.27 18.16
N SER A 28 2.72 -8.18 17.23
CA SER A 28 2.98 -7.81 15.84
C SER A 28 2.04 -6.71 15.35
N GLY A 29 2.38 -6.10 14.23
CA GLY A 29 1.56 -5.10 13.58
C GLY A 29 2.07 -4.81 12.16
N ALA A 30 1.39 -3.90 11.48
CA ALA A 30 1.81 -3.39 10.18
C ALA A 30 1.48 -1.90 10.07
N GLY A 31 2.37 -1.15 9.43
CA GLY A 31 2.12 0.18 8.91
C GLY A 31 1.59 0.10 7.49
N ILE A 32 0.60 0.92 7.16
CA ILE A 32 0.06 1.06 5.81
C ILE A 32 0.07 2.55 5.47
N VAL A 33 0.58 2.91 4.29
CA VAL A 33 0.51 4.27 3.74
C VAL A 33 -0.19 4.21 2.39
N ILE A 34 -1.20 5.04 2.21
CA ILE A 34 -1.94 5.18 0.96
C ILE A 34 -1.73 6.59 0.45
N THR A 35 -1.09 6.74 -0.71
CA THR A 35 -0.93 8.02 -1.38
C THR A 35 -2.00 8.16 -2.46
N SER A 36 -2.78 9.24 -2.37
CA SER A 36 -3.79 9.58 -3.37
C SER A 36 -3.11 9.98 -4.69
N PRO A 37 -3.83 9.88 -5.82
CA PRO A 37 -3.35 10.40 -7.11
C PRO A 37 -3.03 11.90 -7.07
N GLN A 38 -3.57 12.62 -6.08
CA GLN A 38 -3.35 14.04 -5.81
C GLN A 38 -2.13 14.29 -4.91
N GLY A 39 -1.48 13.24 -4.39
CA GLY A 39 -0.29 13.30 -3.55
C GLY A 39 -0.58 13.43 -2.05
N GLU A 40 -1.79 13.11 -1.60
CA GLU A 40 -2.14 13.12 -0.17
C GLU A 40 -1.87 11.75 0.44
N ASP A 41 -1.17 11.72 1.57
CA ASP A 41 -0.84 10.48 2.28
C ASP A 41 -1.83 10.21 3.42
N LEU A 42 -2.29 8.96 3.51
CA LEU A 42 -3.08 8.42 4.61
C LEU A 42 -2.30 7.30 5.28
N GLU A 43 -1.94 7.51 6.54
CA GLU A 43 -1.18 6.54 7.34
C GLU A 43 -2.09 5.76 8.30
N PHE A 44 -1.91 4.44 8.33
CA PHE A 44 -2.63 3.53 9.23
C PHE A 44 -1.64 2.62 9.94
N ALA A 45 -1.93 2.34 11.22
CA ALA A 45 -1.21 1.36 12.01
C ALA A 45 -2.19 0.26 12.45
N VAL A 46 -1.91 -0.98 12.07
CA VAL A 46 -2.67 -2.15 12.47
C VAL A 46 -1.86 -2.91 13.51
N LYS A 47 -2.46 -3.20 14.66
CA LYS A 47 -1.89 -4.09 15.66
C LYS A 47 -2.56 -5.46 15.55
N PHE A 48 -1.77 -6.52 15.43
CA PHE A 48 -2.27 -7.87 15.41
C PHE A 48 -2.30 -8.43 16.83
N ASP A 49 -3.44 -9.02 17.21
CA ASP A 49 -3.60 -9.68 18.52
C ASP A 49 -3.00 -11.09 18.56
N PHE A 50 -2.54 -11.60 17.42
CA PHE A 50 -1.77 -12.84 17.34
C PHE A 50 -0.27 -12.54 17.26
N LYS A 51 0.54 -13.48 17.76
CA LYS A 51 1.97 -13.49 17.46
C LYS A 51 2.14 -13.89 16.00
N ALA A 52 2.27 -12.92 15.09
CA ALA A 52 2.70 -13.22 13.74
C ALA A 52 4.12 -13.81 13.81
N SER A 53 4.36 -15.02 13.32
CA SER A 53 5.74 -15.38 13.00
C SER A 53 6.14 -14.53 11.79
N ASN A 54 7.37 -14.03 11.74
CA ASN A 54 7.92 -13.15 10.69
C ASN A 54 7.84 -13.73 9.24
N ASN A 55 7.10 -14.82 9.02
CA ASN A 55 6.95 -15.52 7.76
C ASN A 55 5.48 -15.63 7.29
N GLU A 56 4.55 -14.96 7.96
CA GLU A 56 3.10 -14.86 7.60
C GLU A 56 2.65 -13.41 7.33
N ALA A 57 3.55 -12.43 7.42
CA ALA A 57 3.30 -11.02 7.10
C ALA A 57 3.56 -10.66 5.62
N GLU A 58 4.14 -11.59 4.85
CA GLU A 58 4.28 -11.52 3.41
C GLU A 58 3.46 -12.67 2.77
N TYR A 59 2.15 -12.49 2.61
CA TYR A 59 1.36 -13.25 1.64
C TYR A 59 0.13 -12.47 1.18
#